data_AF-A0A6N7V0L7-F1
#
_entry.id   AF-A0A6N7V0L7-F1
#
_cell.length_a   1.000
_cell.length_b   1.000
_cell.length_c   1.000
_cell.angle_alpha   90.00
_cell.angle_beta   90.00
_cell.angle_gamma   90.00
#
_symmetry.space_group_name_H-M   'P 1'
#
loop_
_entity.id
_entity.type
_entity.pdbx_description
1 polymer ?
#
loop_
_entity_poly.entity_id
_entity_poly.type
_entity_poly.pdbx_seq_one_letter_code
_entity_poly.pdbx_strand_id
1 'polypeptide(L)'
;MLQETGNVQLAQEISDQKYVSAREQKRKQKQEERTRKKEEKRKKKKESQGIVKRSDRWLGRKVYRAIFLWVLFGCGFAFAVYKNFTGIDRHTVHEKEVVQEVLLDTNALENFASDFLKVYFSWTEETTVEEREKQLGKFLPETLLDYGMDMNRQTEKKLASTVEDVRVWNVKRLGRDYAITAELVYQLVQQPEEEETAQSKKKRVQECYQVVIHAEKKGMKVTRLPVPVNISKFVSYVPKQAVSDPTVEDSLKKEIHLFLKDFFQVYPSLKASEMKYYVKGE
;
A
#
# COMPACT_ATOMS: atom_id res chain seq x y z
N MET A 1 80.16 51.19 -84.00
CA MET A 1 79.10 50.23 -84.37
C MET A 1 78.25 49.90 -83.14
N LEU A 2 77.68 50.93 -82.50
CA LEU A 2 77.03 50.84 -81.18
C LEU A 2 75.52 51.16 -81.22
N GLN A 3 74.91 51.16 -82.41
CA GLN A 3 73.49 51.52 -82.60
C GLN A 3 72.64 50.41 -83.25
N GLU A 4 73.22 49.31 -83.73
CA GLU A 4 72.45 48.22 -84.36
C GLU A 4 71.94 47.17 -83.35
N THR A 5 72.59 46.99 -82.20
CA THR A 5 72.21 45.97 -81.21
C THR A 5 71.04 46.39 -80.32
N GLY A 6 70.82 47.71 -80.12
CA GLY A 6 69.71 48.23 -79.32
C GLY A 6 68.34 48.13 -80.00
N ASN A 7 68.29 48.29 -81.33
CA ASN A 7 67.06 48.18 -82.10
C ASN A 7 66.56 46.73 -82.22
N VAL A 8 67.47 45.75 -82.20
CA VAL A 8 67.11 44.32 -82.25
C VAL A 8 66.52 43.86 -80.91
N GLN A 9 67.04 44.34 -79.78
CA GLN A 9 66.49 44.00 -78.46
C GLN A 9 65.13 44.65 -78.21
N LEU A 10 64.93 45.91 -78.61
CA LEU A 10 63.66 46.61 -78.44
C LEU A 10 62.55 46.02 -79.35
N ALA A 11 62.89 45.59 -80.56
CA ALA A 11 61.97 44.88 -81.45
C ALA A 11 61.55 43.50 -80.91
N GLN A 12 62.48 42.81 -80.24
CA GLN A 12 62.24 41.49 -79.66
C GLN A 12 61.36 41.58 -78.41
N GLU A 13 61.54 42.61 -77.58
CA GLU A 13 60.73 42.84 -76.38
C GLU A 13 59.29 43.28 -76.72
N ILE A 14 59.11 44.09 -77.78
CA ILE A 14 57.77 44.44 -78.31
C ILE A 14 57.08 43.23 -78.95
N SER A 15 57.84 42.37 -79.65
CA SER A 15 57.36 41.09 -80.17
C SER A 15 56.88 40.17 -79.05
N ASP A 16 57.66 40.04 -77.98
CA ASP A 16 57.36 39.18 -76.85
C ASP A 16 56.17 39.72 -76.03
N GLN A 17 56.05 41.04 -75.85
CA GLN A 17 54.85 41.65 -75.25
C GLN A 17 53.59 41.45 -76.10
N LYS A 18 53.68 41.57 -77.43
CA LYS A 18 52.56 41.24 -78.33
C LYS A 18 52.20 39.77 -78.26
N TYR A 19 53.19 38.89 -78.14
CA TYR A 19 52.98 37.45 -78.02
C TYR A 19 52.28 37.08 -76.71
N VAL A 20 52.70 37.67 -75.59
CA VAL A 20 52.09 37.45 -74.27
C VAL A 20 50.67 38.00 -74.20
N SER A 21 50.43 39.22 -74.69
CA SER A 21 49.08 39.83 -74.71
C SER A 21 48.10 39.08 -75.62
N ALA A 22 48.54 38.61 -76.79
CA ALA A 22 47.72 37.74 -77.67
C ALA A 22 47.38 36.40 -77.01
N ARG A 23 48.31 35.83 -76.22
CA ARG A 23 48.09 34.58 -75.48
C ARG A 23 47.07 34.76 -74.35
N GLU A 24 47.07 35.90 -73.68
CA GLU A 24 46.08 36.24 -72.66
C GLU A 24 44.69 36.48 -73.25
N GLN A 25 44.58 37.17 -74.39
CA GLN A 25 43.31 37.35 -75.08
C GLN A 25 42.71 36.02 -75.55
N LYS A 26 43.53 35.11 -76.10
CA LYS A 26 43.10 33.75 -76.45
C LYS A 26 42.66 32.94 -75.22
N ARG A 27 43.31 33.14 -74.07
CA ARG A 27 42.92 32.51 -72.79
C ARG A 27 41.55 33.02 -72.33
N LYS A 28 41.31 34.34 -72.37
CA LYS A 28 40.03 34.95 -72.00
C LYS A 28 38.88 34.50 -72.92
N GLN A 29 39.08 34.52 -74.25
CA GLN A 29 38.08 34.04 -75.21
C GLN A 29 37.75 32.56 -75.00
N LYS A 30 38.75 31.71 -74.77
CA LYS A 30 38.55 30.27 -74.51
C LYS A 30 37.83 30.03 -73.17
N GLN A 31 38.01 30.91 -72.19
CA GLN A 31 37.32 30.82 -70.90
C GLN A 31 35.85 31.25 -71.03
N GLU A 32 35.57 32.29 -71.81
CA GLU A 32 34.21 32.77 -72.09
C GLU A 32 33.40 31.79 -72.97
N GLU A 33 34.04 31.15 -73.95
CA GLU A 33 33.41 30.09 -74.74
C GLU A 33 33.08 28.85 -73.89
N ARG A 34 33.94 28.52 -72.92
CA ARG A 34 33.71 27.44 -71.95
C ARG A 34 32.55 27.76 -71.01
N THR A 35 32.41 29.00 -70.55
CA THR A 35 31.27 29.42 -69.71
C THR A 35 29.97 29.43 -70.50
N ARG A 36 29.95 29.96 -71.73
CA ARG A 36 28.77 29.90 -72.62
C ARG A 36 28.33 28.46 -72.92
N LYS A 37 29.27 27.56 -73.27
CA LYS A 37 28.96 26.12 -73.49
C LYS A 37 28.46 25.43 -72.22
N LYS A 38 28.94 25.82 -71.04
CA LYS A 38 28.48 25.27 -69.74
C LYS A 38 27.07 25.77 -69.40
N GLU A 39 26.75 27.01 -69.74
CA GLU A 39 25.43 27.60 -69.53
C GLU A 39 24.39 27.05 -70.51
N GLU A 40 24.75 26.83 -71.77
CA GLU A 40 23.88 26.19 -72.77
C GLU A 40 23.60 24.71 -72.41
N LYS A 41 24.60 23.98 -71.91
CA LYS A 41 24.42 22.63 -71.34
C LYS A 41 23.52 22.63 -70.11
N ARG A 42 23.57 23.68 -69.28
CA ARG A 42 22.67 23.84 -68.12
C ARG A 42 21.24 24.16 -68.55
N LYS A 43 21.02 24.96 -69.59
CA LYS A 43 19.69 25.25 -70.15
C LYS A 43 19.07 24.00 -70.80
N LYS A 44 19.82 23.27 -71.64
CA LYS A 44 19.36 21.98 -72.22
C LYS A 44 19.08 20.92 -71.14
N LYS A 45 19.88 20.86 -70.07
CA LYS A 45 19.62 19.94 -68.94
C LYS A 45 18.35 20.31 -68.18
N LYS A 46 18.04 21.60 -68.00
CA LYS A 46 16.79 22.07 -67.37
C LYS A 46 15.55 21.82 -68.24
N GLU A 47 15.64 21.97 -69.56
CA GLU A 47 14.54 21.60 -70.47
C GLU A 47 14.30 20.08 -70.53
N SER A 48 15.37 19.27 -70.60
CA SER A 48 15.25 17.80 -70.63
C SER A 48 14.77 17.19 -69.30
N GLN A 49 14.94 17.87 -68.17
CA GLN A 49 14.41 17.45 -66.87
C GLN A 49 12.95 17.87 -66.66
N GLY A 50 12.38 18.72 -67.52
CA GLY A 50 11.00 19.19 -67.44
C GLY A 50 9.95 18.25 -68.06
N ILE A 51 10.35 17.19 -68.79
CA ILE A 51 9.41 16.27 -69.43
C ILE A 51 9.86 14.82 -69.22
N VAL A 52 9.60 14.29 -68.02
CA VAL A 52 9.35 12.85 -67.86
C VAL A 52 7.98 12.71 -67.20
N LYS A 53 6.91 12.88 -67.99
CA LYS A 53 5.59 12.34 -67.65
C LYS A 53 5.65 10.82 -67.79
N ARG A 54 6.21 10.14 -66.79
CA ARG A 54 6.05 8.69 -66.63
C ARG A 54 4.80 8.46 -65.79
N SER A 55 3.71 8.08 -66.47
CA SER A 55 2.51 7.40 -65.96
C SER A 55 2.45 7.13 -64.44
N ASP A 56 1.92 8.09 -63.66
CA ASP A 56 1.72 7.99 -62.21
C ASP A 56 0.61 7.00 -61.78
N ARG A 57 -0.11 6.38 -62.73
CA ARG A 57 -1.31 5.58 -62.38
C ARG A 57 -1.02 4.17 -61.87
N TRP A 58 0.14 3.58 -62.19
CA TRP A 58 0.44 2.19 -61.81
C TRP A 58 1.29 2.04 -60.54
N LEU A 59 2.18 3.03 -60.26
CA LEU A 59 2.96 3.04 -59.01
C LEU A 59 2.07 3.32 -57.79
N GLY A 60 1.07 4.19 -57.92
CA GLY A 60 0.14 4.48 -56.83
C GLY A 60 -0.51 3.20 -56.30
N ARG A 61 -1.04 2.33 -57.18
CA ARG A 61 -1.79 1.13 -56.75
C ARG A 61 -0.94 0.11 -55.99
N LYS A 62 0.34 -0.10 -56.36
CA LYS A 62 1.25 -0.98 -55.62
C LYS A 62 1.71 -0.36 -54.30
N VAL A 63 1.92 0.96 -54.27
CA VAL A 63 2.28 1.69 -53.04
C VAL A 63 1.11 1.72 -52.05
N TYR A 64 -0.12 1.96 -52.50
CA TYR A 64 -1.30 1.88 -51.63
C TYR A 64 -1.52 0.47 -51.09
N ARG A 65 -1.28 -0.59 -51.89
CA ARG A 65 -1.33 -1.98 -51.41
C ARG A 65 -0.24 -2.27 -50.38
N ALA A 66 0.97 -1.74 -50.57
CA ALA A 66 2.04 -1.88 -49.61
C ALA A 66 1.73 -1.15 -48.30
N ILE A 67 1.21 0.09 -48.37
CA ILE A 67 0.79 0.86 -47.19
C ILE A 67 -0.35 0.14 -46.46
N PHE A 68 -1.35 -0.35 -47.19
CA PHE A 68 -2.44 -1.14 -46.63
C PHE A 68 -1.92 -2.40 -45.92
N LEU A 69 -0.97 -3.11 -46.52
CA LEU A 69 -0.33 -4.28 -45.89
C LEU A 69 0.47 -3.91 -44.63
N TRP A 70 1.18 -2.78 -44.64
CA TRP A 70 1.90 -2.29 -43.46
C TRP A 70 0.95 -1.87 -42.33
N VAL A 71 -0.18 -1.24 -42.65
CA VAL A 71 -1.21 -0.89 -41.66
C VAL A 71 -1.89 -2.14 -41.11
N LEU A 72 -2.28 -3.08 -41.98
CA LEU A 72 -2.89 -4.35 -41.57
C LEU A 72 -1.95 -5.16 -40.68
N PHE A 73 -0.66 -5.20 -41.03
CA PHE A 73 0.37 -5.84 -40.23
C PHE A 73 0.53 -5.17 -38.86
N GLY A 74 0.56 -3.84 -38.81
CA GLY A 74 0.59 -3.08 -37.55
C GLY A 74 -0.63 -3.35 -36.67
N CYS A 75 -1.84 -3.38 -37.24
CA CYS A 75 -3.06 -3.73 -36.52
C CYS A 75 -3.04 -5.18 -36.00
N GLY A 76 -2.57 -6.14 -36.81
CA GLY A 76 -2.43 -7.53 -36.39
C GLY A 76 -1.40 -7.70 -35.27
N PHE A 77 -0.27 -6.99 -35.35
CA PHE A 77 0.75 -6.99 -34.30
C PHE A 77 0.22 -6.35 -33.00
N ALA A 78 -0.46 -5.21 -33.09
CA ALA A 78 -1.10 -4.58 -31.94
C ALA A 78 -2.19 -5.49 -31.32
N PHE A 79 -2.96 -6.21 -32.13
CA PHE A 79 -3.95 -7.16 -31.66
C PHE A 79 -3.31 -8.39 -31.01
N ALA A 80 -2.19 -8.89 -31.54
CA ALA A 80 -1.43 -9.98 -30.94
C ALA A 80 -0.83 -9.58 -29.59
N VAL A 81 -0.25 -8.37 -29.49
CA VAL A 81 0.23 -7.80 -28.24
C VAL A 81 -0.93 -7.59 -27.26
N TYR A 82 -2.05 -7.01 -27.70
CA TYR A 82 -3.25 -6.85 -26.89
C TYR A 82 -3.78 -8.20 -26.37
N LYS A 83 -3.85 -9.23 -27.21
CA LYS A 83 -4.19 -10.62 -26.84
C LYS A 83 -3.18 -11.24 -25.87
N ASN A 84 -1.89 -10.94 -26.03
CA ASN A 84 -0.84 -11.43 -25.13
C ASN A 84 -0.98 -10.78 -23.74
N PHE A 85 -1.18 -9.46 -23.66
CA PHE A 85 -1.40 -8.75 -22.40
C PHE A 85 -2.77 -9.05 -21.76
N THR A 86 -3.83 -9.28 -22.55
CA THR A 86 -5.14 -9.70 -22.02
C THR A 86 -5.20 -11.19 -21.69
N GLY A 87 -4.27 -11.99 -22.21
CA GLY A 87 -4.11 -13.42 -21.96
C GLY A 87 -3.09 -13.76 -20.86
N ILE A 88 -2.32 -12.78 -20.37
CA ILE A 88 -1.56 -12.93 -19.13
C ILE A 88 -2.56 -12.92 -17.98
N ASP A 89 -2.86 -14.14 -17.55
CA ASP A 89 -3.35 -14.58 -16.25
C ASP A 89 -3.85 -13.46 -15.32
N ARG A 90 -5.14 -13.12 -15.46
CA ARG A 90 -5.89 -12.41 -14.40
C ARG A 90 -6.23 -13.33 -13.23
N HIS A 91 -5.81 -14.59 -13.24
CA HIS A 91 -6.01 -15.50 -12.14
C HIS A 91 -4.71 -15.69 -11.36
N THR A 92 -4.83 -15.53 -10.04
CA THR A 92 -3.79 -15.78 -9.03
C THR A 92 -2.76 -14.69 -8.79
N VAL A 93 -3.20 -13.44 -8.76
CA VAL A 93 -2.89 -12.70 -7.53
C VAL A 93 -3.91 -13.20 -6.52
N HIS A 94 -3.54 -14.20 -5.73
CA HIS A 94 -4.06 -14.22 -4.38
C HIS A 94 -3.64 -12.88 -3.82
N GLU A 95 -4.57 -11.94 -3.83
CA GLU A 95 -4.52 -10.76 -3.00
C GLU A 95 -4.39 -11.33 -1.60
N LYS A 96 -3.14 -11.56 -1.19
CA LYS A 96 -2.80 -11.45 0.21
C LYS A 96 -3.15 -10.01 0.48
N GLU A 97 -4.41 -9.79 0.89
CA GLU A 97 -4.69 -8.83 1.93
C GLU A 97 -3.71 -9.20 3.03
N VAL A 98 -2.49 -8.67 2.91
CA VAL A 98 -1.68 -8.36 4.04
C VAL A 98 -2.56 -7.33 4.72
N VAL A 99 -3.45 -7.83 5.59
CA VAL A 99 -4.03 -7.03 6.64
C VAL A 99 -2.79 -6.46 7.31
N GLN A 100 -2.43 -5.25 6.90
CA GLN A 100 -1.56 -4.42 7.69
C GLN A 100 -2.41 -4.19 8.92
N GLU A 101 -2.29 -5.10 9.89
CA GLU A 101 -2.62 -4.84 11.26
C GLU A 101 -1.71 -3.67 11.61
N VAL A 102 -2.21 -2.46 11.33
CA VAL A 102 -1.68 -1.26 11.94
C VAL A 102 -1.80 -1.59 13.41
N LEU A 103 -0.65 -1.86 14.04
CA LEU A 103 -0.53 -1.96 15.48
C LEU A 103 -0.87 -0.57 16.02
N LEU A 104 -2.16 -0.27 16.05
CA LEU A 104 -2.71 0.85 16.75
C LEU A 104 -2.45 0.51 18.21
N ASP A 105 -1.60 1.30 18.85
CA ASP A 105 -1.46 1.25 20.29
C ASP A 105 -2.81 1.65 20.91
N THR A 106 -3.64 0.65 21.19
CA THR A 106 -4.97 0.82 21.78
C THR A 106 -4.92 0.86 23.30
N ASN A 107 -3.75 0.67 23.92
CA ASN A 107 -3.60 0.60 25.37
C ASN A 107 -4.16 1.85 26.07
N ALA A 108 -3.87 3.04 25.54
CA ALA A 108 -4.39 4.29 26.10
C ALA A 108 -5.92 4.34 26.07
N LEU A 109 -6.52 3.84 25.00
CA LEU A 109 -7.96 3.81 24.81
C LEU A 109 -8.65 2.74 25.67
N GLU A 110 -8.01 1.58 25.81
CA GLU A 110 -8.45 0.48 26.67
C GLU A 110 -8.43 0.89 28.15
N ASN A 111 -7.36 1.55 28.59
CA ASN A 111 -7.26 2.09 29.94
C ASN A 111 -8.31 3.17 30.18
N PHE A 112 -8.47 4.12 29.24
CA PHE A 112 -9.49 5.16 29.34
C PHE A 112 -10.90 4.58 29.43
N ALA A 113 -11.23 3.58 28.61
CA ALA A 113 -12.52 2.89 28.68
C ALA A 113 -12.71 2.16 30.01
N SER A 114 -11.67 1.48 30.50
CA SER A 114 -11.71 0.74 31.75
C SER A 114 -11.92 1.67 32.94
N ASP A 115 -11.21 2.80 33.00
CA ASP A 115 -11.35 3.80 34.04
C ASP A 115 -12.73 4.46 34.02
N PHE A 116 -13.22 4.80 32.82
CA PHE A 116 -14.58 5.32 32.67
C PHE A 116 -15.63 4.33 33.17
N LEU A 117 -15.55 3.06 32.77
CA LEU A 117 -16.50 2.02 33.17
C LEU A 117 -16.48 1.77 34.69
N LYS A 118 -15.30 1.79 35.30
CA LYS A 118 -15.16 1.70 36.77
C LYS A 118 -15.90 2.83 37.47
N VAL A 119 -15.73 4.08 37.02
CA VAL A 119 -16.40 5.24 37.61
C VAL A 119 -17.90 5.23 37.32
N TYR A 120 -18.29 4.88 36.09
CA TYR A 120 -19.70 4.85 35.69
C TYR A 120 -20.51 3.80 36.44
N PHE A 121 -19.97 2.60 36.61
CA PHE A 121 -20.67 1.49 37.27
C PHE A 121 -20.37 1.32 38.77
N SER A 122 -19.50 2.14 39.35
CA SER A 122 -19.33 2.19 40.80
C SER A 122 -20.13 3.37 41.36
N TRP A 123 -21.10 3.06 42.20
CA TRP A 123 -21.87 4.07 42.93
C TRP A 123 -22.25 3.52 44.30
N THR A 124 -22.16 4.39 45.30
CA THR A 124 -22.46 4.08 46.70
C THR A 124 -23.34 5.17 47.27
N GLU A 125 -24.08 4.90 48.33
CA GLU A 125 -24.91 5.93 48.98
C GLU A 125 -24.08 7.09 49.55
N GLU A 126 -22.82 6.83 49.92
CA GLU A 126 -21.91 7.83 50.47
C GLU A 126 -21.31 8.76 49.39
N THR A 127 -21.38 8.41 48.11
CA THR A 127 -20.85 9.29 47.05
C THR A 127 -21.82 10.45 46.85
N THR A 128 -21.37 11.66 47.17
CA THR A 128 -22.15 12.87 46.90
C THR A 128 -22.35 13.04 45.40
N VAL A 129 -23.50 13.60 45.04
CA VAL A 129 -23.86 13.91 43.64
C VAL A 129 -22.78 14.77 42.98
N GLU A 130 -22.25 15.75 43.72
CA GLU A 130 -21.20 16.67 43.23
C GLU A 130 -19.86 15.97 42.97
N GLU A 131 -19.42 15.07 43.87
CA GLU A 131 -18.16 14.35 43.67
C GLU A 131 -18.28 13.40 42.48
N ARG A 132 -19.43 12.75 42.31
CA ARG A 132 -19.70 11.90 41.16
C ARG A 132 -19.73 12.70 39.85
N GLU A 133 -20.40 13.84 39.84
CA GLU A 133 -20.44 14.76 38.70
C GLU A 133 -19.03 15.17 38.29
N LYS A 134 -18.18 15.52 39.26
CA LYS A 134 -16.77 15.86 39.03
C LYS A 134 -15.95 14.69 38.50
N GLN A 135 -16.19 13.47 38.97
CA GLN A 135 -15.48 12.28 38.48
C GLN A 135 -15.91 11.91 37.06
N LEU A 136 -17.21 11.89 36.79
CA LEU A 136 -17.76 11.58 35.47
C LEU A 136 -17.52 12.68 34.44
N GLY A 137 -17.50 13.95 34.85
CA GLY A 137 -17.20 15.09 34.00
C GLY A 137 -15.79 15.07 33.39
N LYS A 138 -14.86 14.28 33.96
CA LYS A 138 -13.56 14.02 33.34
C LYS A 138 -13.71 13.23 32.03
N PHE A 139 -14.66 12.32 31.95
CA PHE A 139 -14.84 11.39 30.83
C PHE A 139 -15.94 11.82 29.87
N LEU A 140 -17.04 12.36 30.40
CA LEU A 140 -18.21 12.78 29.63
C LEU A 140 -18.14 14.27 29.28
N PRO A 141 -18.75 14.70 28.17
CA PRO A 141 -19.13 16.10 27.96
C PRO A 141 -20.38 16.46 28.79
N GLU A 142 -20.58 17.74 29.09
CA GLU A 142 -21.69 18.24 29.93
C GLU A 142 -23.06 17.71 29.47
N THR A 143 -23.31 17.70 28.15
CA THR A 143 -24.58 17.23 27.58
C THR A 143 -24.90 15.75 27.88
N LEU A 144 -23.87 14.91 28.00
CA LEU A 144 -24.02 13.49 28.35
C LEU A 144 -23.95 13.26 29.86
N LEU A 145 -23.32 14.18 30.60
CA LEU A 145 -23.20 14.11 32.05
C LEU A 145 -24.58 14.22 32.71
N ASP A 146 -25.38 15.20 32.32
CA ASP A 146 -26.74 15.40 32.84
C ASP A 146 -27.60 14.14 32.67
N TYR A 147 -27.57 13.54 31.48
CA TYR A 147 -28.32 12.33 31.18
C TYR A 147 -27.81 11.10 31.97
N GLY A 148 -26.49 10.99 32.16
CA GLY A 148 -25.89 9.92 32.96
C GLY A 148 -26.21 10.01 34.45
N MET A 149 -26.34 11.23 34.99
CA MET A 149 -26.67 11.46 36.40
C MET A 149 -28.14 11.14 36.69
N ASP A 150 -29.06 11.46 35.78
CA ASP A 150 -30.50 11.22 36.00
C ASP A 150 -30.90 9.73 36.02
N MET A 151 -30.26 8.88 35.22
CA MET A 151 -30.52 7.43 35.25
C MET A 151 -30.13 6.78 36.58
N ASN A 152 -29.07 7.27 37.22
CA ASN A 152 -28.52 6.65 38.43
C ASN A 152 -29.16 7.18 39.71
N ARG A 153 -29.61 8.44 39.76
CA ARG A 153 -30.30 9.03 40.93
C ARG A 153 -31.49 8.21 41.43
N GLN A 154 -32.22 7.56 40.53
CA GLN A 154 -33.36 6.70 40.90
C GLN A 154 -32.95 5.34 41.46
N THR A 155 -31.77 4.86 41.08
CA THR A 155 -31.25 3.52 41.40
C THR A 155 -30.36 3.55 42.65
N GLU A 156 -29.66 4.66 42.89
CA GLU A 156 -28.75 4.91 44.02
C GLU A 156 -29.41 4.82 45.39
N LYS A 157 -30.72 5.05 45.49
CA LYS A 157 -31.42 5.15 46.79
C LYS A 157 -31.57 3.83 47.55
N LYS A 158 -31.41 2.69 46.87
CA LYS A 158 -31.63 1.32 47.45
C LYS A 158 -30.58 0.30 47.00
N LEU A 159 -29.74 0.65 46.04
CA LEU A 159 -28.81 -0.27 45.37
C LEU A 159 -27.45 0.41 45.25
N ALA A 160 -26.43 -0.19 45.84
CA ALA A 160 -25.03 0.19 45.61
C ALA A 160 -24.36 -0.80 44.64
N SER A 161 -23.38 -0.32 43.88
CA SER A 161 -22.59 -1.10 42.95
C SER A 161 -21.11 -0.83 43.13
N THR A 162 -20.31 -1.89 43.15
CA THR A 162 -18.85 -1.81 43.19
C THR A 162 -18.26 -2.65 42.09
N VAL A 163 -17.47 -2.04 41.21
CA VAL A 163 -16.79 -2.75 40.13
C VAL A 163 -15.57 -3.48 40.66
N GLU A 164 -15.46 -4.78 40.37
CA GLU A 164 -14.29 -5.61 40.73
C GLU A 164 -13.26 -5.64 39.61
N ASP A 165 -13.70 -5.86 38.37
CA ASP A 165 -12.82 -6.06 37.23
C ASP A 165 -13.45 -5.52 35.93
N VAL A 166 -12.60 -5.02 35.05
CA VAL A 166 -12.97 -4.58 33.69
C VAL A 166 -11.98 -5.17 32.71
N ARG A 167 -12.48 -5.93 31.74
CA ARG A 167 -11.66 -6.57 30.71
C ARG A 167 -12.10 -6.13 29.33
N VAL A 168 -11.22 -5.44 28.61
CA VAL A 168 -11.50 -5.03 27.23
C VAL A 168 -11.28 -6.22 26.29
N TRP A 169 -12.28 -6.50 25.46
CA TRP A 169 -12.27 -7.62 24.51
C TRP A 169 -12.01 -7.19 23.08
N ASN A 170 -12.51 -6.01 22.69
CA ASN A 170 -12.41 -5.54 21.32
C ASN A 170 -12.37 -4.02 21.27
N VAL A 171 -11.52 -3.50 20.38
CA VAL A 171 -11.48 -2.09 20.01
C VAL A 171 -11.70 -1.99 18.50
N LYS A 172 -12.84 -1.42 18.11
CA LYS A 172 -13.23 -1.24 16.71
C LYS A 172 -13.25 0.25 16.35
N ARG A 173 -12.46 0.64 15.36
CA ARG A 173 -12.49 2.01 14.84
C ARG A 173 -13.77 2.28 14.05
N LEU A 174 -14.46 3.37 14.38
CA LEU A 174 -15.65 3.92 13.73
C LEU A 174 -15.32 5.30 13.15
N GLY A 175 -14.52 5.32 12.09
CA GLY A 175 -14.05 6.58 11.48
C GLY A 175 -13.10 7.35 12.39
N ARG A 176 -13.61 8.41 13.05
CA ARG A 176 -12.88 9.21 14.05
C ARG A 176 -13.09 8.72 15.48
N ASP A 177 -14.10 7.89 15.69
CA ASP A 177 -14.45 7.35 17.00
C ASP A 177 -13.96 5.90 17.11
N TYR A 178 -14.04 5.35 18.32
CA TYR A 178 -13.72 3.97 18.62
C TYR A 178 -14.85 3.36 19.45
N ALA A 179 -15.39 2.24 18.99
CA ALA A 179 -16.27 1.39 19.77
C ALA A 179 -15.44 0.37 20.54
N ILE A 180 -15.57 0.38 21.86
CA ILE A 180 -14.83 -0.50 22.75
C ILE A 180 -15.81 -1.42 23.43
N THR A 181 -15.56 -2.72 23.32
CA THR A 181 -16.36 -3.75 23.97
C THR A 181 -15.58 -4.26 25.16
N ALA A 182 -16.16 -4.11 26.34
CA ALA A 182 -15.56 -4.53 27.60
C ALA A 182 -16.51 -5.40 28.40
N GLU A 183 -15.97 -6.39 29.07
CA GLU A 183 -16.63 -7.16 30.10
C GLU A 183 -16.44 -6.47 31.44
N LEU A 184 -17.53 -6.36 32.18
CA LEU A 184 -17.60 -5.77 33.49
C LEU A 184 -18.01 -6.83 34.49
N VAL A 185 -17.25 -6.93 35.58
CA VAL A 185 -17.59 -7.74 36.74
C VAL A 185 -17.81 -6.82 37.91
N TYR A 186 -19.01 -6.83 38.47
CA TYR A 186 -19.41 -5.92 39.54
C TYR A 186 -20.28 -6.61 40.58
N GLN A 187 -20.21 -6.10 41.80
CA GLN A 187 -20.99 -6.56 42.93
C GLN A 187 -22.10 -5.56 43.22
N LEU A 188 -23.34 -6.03 43.13
CA LEU A 188 -24.52 -5.29 43.54
C LEU A 188 -24.82 -5.59 45.01
N VAL A 189 -25.02 -4.53 45.80
CA VAL A 189 -25.42 -4.60 47.21
C VAL A 189 -26.78 -3.94 47.33
N GLN A 190 -27.81 -4.75 47.60
CA GLN A 190 -29.15 -4.26 47.88
C GLN A 190 -29.31 -4.02 49.38
N GLN A 191 -29.78 -2.82 49.74
CA GLN A 191 -30.23 -2.59 51.11
C GLN A 191 -31.55 -3.33 51.36
N PRO A 192 -31.73 -3.93 52.55
CA PRO A 192 -32.98 -4.59 52.90
C PRO A 192 -34.11 -3.56 53.00
N GLU A 193 -35.25 -3.84 52.36
CA GLU A 193 -36.53 -3.19 52.68
C GLU A 193 -37.01 -3.82 54.01
N GLU A 194 -36.97 -3.02 55.07
CA GLU A 194 -37.61 -3.18 56.39
C GLU A 194 -37.85 -4.62 56.95
N GLU A 195 -37.15 -4.86 58.06
CA GLU A 195 -37.46 -5.77 59.20
C GLU A 195 -37.40 -7.30 59.10
N GLU A 196 -37.34 -7.97 57.94
CA GLU A 196 -37.17 -9.44 57.94
C GLU A 196 -35.89 -9.90 57.21
N THR A 197 -34.89 -10.31 58.00
CA THR A 197 -33.55 -10.83 57.64
C THR A 197 -32.49 -9.76 57.33
N ALA A 198 -31.79 -9.29 58.37
CA ALA A 198 -30.69 -8.33 58.36
C ALA A 198 -29.40 -8.86 57.68
N GLN A 199 -29.44 -9.18 56.39
CA GLN A 199 -28.24 -9.40 55.58
C GLN A 199 -28.40 -8.69 54.23
N SER A 200 -27.53 -7.72 53.96
CA SER A 200 -27.40 -7.09 52.64
C SER A 200 -27.22 -8.18 51.58
N LYS A 201 -28.13 -8.29 50.61
CA LYS A 201 -28.02 -9.27 49.54
C LYS A 201 -26.94 -8.79 48.57
N LYS A 202 -25.81 -9.51 48.55
CA LYS A 202 -24.71 -9.29 47.60
C LYS A 202 -24.90 -10.20 46.40
N LYS A 203 -25.01 -9.62 45.21
CA LYS A 203 -25.08 -10.36 43.96
C LYS A 203 -23.91 -9.96 43.07
N ARG A 204 -23.10 -10.93 42.67
CA ARG A 204 -22.05 -10.73 41.67
C ARG A 204 -22.64 -10.86 40.27
N VAL A 205 -22.42 -9.87 39.43
CA VAL A 205 -22.94 -9.79 38.06
C VAL A 205 -21.77 -9.65 37.09
N GLN A 206 -21.89 -10.32 35.95
CA GLN A 206 -20.90 -10.32 34.89
C GLN A 206 -21.59 -10.07 33.56
N GLU A 207 -21.38 -8.90 33.00
CA GLU A 207 -22.04 -8.42 31.79
C GLU A 207 -21.03 -7.77 30.85
N CYS A 208 -21.41 -7.59 29.59
CA CYS A 208 -20.55 -6.94 28.62
C CYS A 208 -21.22 -5.67 28.13
N TYR A 209 -20.43 -4.62 27.98
CA TYR A 209 -20.88 -3.30 27.57
C TYR A 209 -20.03 -2.81 26.40
N GLN A 210 -20.68 -2.04 25.53
CA GLN A 210 -20.02 -1.29 24.48
C GLN A 210 -20.08 0.20 24.78
N VAL A 211 -18.93 0.86 24.69
CA VAL A 211 -18.78 2.31 24.85
C VAL A 211 -18.22 2.90 23.55
N VAL A 212 -18.64 4.12 23.20
CA VAL A 212 -18.07 4.84 22.06
C VAL A 212 -17.25 6.02 22.57
N ILE A 213 -16.00 6.09 22.12
CA ILE A 213 -15.01 7.04 22.59
C ILE A 213 -14.44 7.80 21.39
N HIS A 214 -14.44 9.11 21.50
CA HIS A 214 -13.78 10.01 20.57
C HIS A 214 -12.37 10.31 21.08
N ALA A 215 -11.35 10.10 20.25
CA ALA A 215 -9.95 10.34 20.60
C ALA A 215 -9.34 11.40 19.67
N GLU A 216 -8.88 12.50 20.25
CA GLU A 216 -8.13 13.55 19.55
C GLU A 216 -6.73 13.71 20.17
N LYS A 217 -5.86 14.49 19.51
CA LYS A 217 -4.51 14.79 20.03
C LYS A 217 -4.51 15.44 21.42
N LYS A 218 -5.60 16.11 21.81
CA LYS A 218 -5.72 16.82 23.08
C LYS A 218 -6.28 15.95 24.22
N GLY A 219 -6.81 14.77 23.92
CA GLY A 219 -7.43 13.88 24.92
C GLY A 219 -8.56 13.03 24.35
N MET A 220 -9.21 12.29 25.24
CA MET A 220 -10.30 11.35 24.92
C MET A 220 -11.57 11.74 25.67
N LYS A 221 -12.72 11.60 25.02
CA LYS A 221 -14.05 11.83 25.61
C LYS A 221 -15.03 10.75 25.16
N VAL A 222 -15.93 10.35 26.04
CA VAL A 222 -17.00 9.41 25.74
C VAL A 222 -18.09 10.16 24.98
N THR A 223 -18.44 9.68 23.78
CA THR A 223 -19.50 10.26 22.94
C THR A 223 -20.84 9.53 23.10
N ARG A 224 -20.83 8.31 23.64
CA ARG A 224 -22.06 7.54 23.88
C ARG A 224 -21.94 6.72 25.16
N LEU A 225 -23.00 6.72 25.97
CA LEU A 225 -23.08 5.93 27.20
C LEU A 225 -22.95 4.42 26.94
N PRO A 226 -22.54 3.64 27.96
CA PRO A 226 -22.42 2.19 27.87
C PRO A 226 -23.75 1.52 27.48
N VAL A 227 -23.70 0.60 26.52
CA VAL A 227 -24.85 -0.21 26.10
C VAL A 227 -24.54 -1.68 26.34
N PRO A 228 -25.44 -2.47 26.99
CA PRO A 228 -25.20 -3.88 27.20
C PRO A 228 -25.17 -4.62 25.85
N VAL A 229 -24.18 -5.49 25.69
CA VAL A 229 -23.96 -6.29 24.49
C VAL A 229 -23.70 -7.74 24.86
N ASN A 230 -24.12 -8.67 24.00
CA ASN A 230 -23.79 -10.07 24.16
C ASN A 230 -22.59 -10.42 23.28
N ILE A 231 -21.52 -10.94 23.89
CA ILE A 231 -20.33 -11.40 23.18
C ILE A 231 -20.14 -12.90 23.34
N SER A 232 -19.83 -13.58 22.24
CA SER A 232 -19.37 -14.98 22.31
C SER A 232 -17.89 -14.99 22.68
N LYS A 233 -17.55 -15.51 23.85
CA LYS A 233 -16.17 -15.52 24.39
C LYS A 233 -15.33 -16.68 23.89
N PHE A 234 -15.97 -17.78 23.50
CA PHE A 234 -15.30 -19.02 23.14
C PHE A 234 -15.69 -19.46 21.74
N VAL A 235 -14.69 -19.88 20.97
CA VAL A 235 -14.91 -20.57 19.70
C VAL A 235 -14.98 -22.07 20.00
N SER A 236 -15.92 -22.76 19.36
CA SER A 236 -15.94 -24.23 19.38
C SER A 236 -14.76 -24.74 18.55
N TYR A 237 -13.76 -25.31 19.21
CA TYR A 237 -12.63 -25.95 18.57
C TYR A 237 -12.70 -27.47 18.79
N VAL A 238 -12.80 -28.20 17.69
CA VAL A 238 -12.65 -29.66 17.71
C VAL A 238 -11.24 -29.98 17.21
N PRO A 239 -10.35 -30.52 18.06
CA PRO A 239 -9.02 -30.91 17.61
C PRO A 239 -9.14 -31.99 16.54
N LYS A 240 -8.31 -31.89 15.50
CA LYS A 240 -8.16 -32.98 14.54
C LYS A 240 -7.65 -34.20 15.31
N GLN A 241 -8.33 -35.33 15.19
CA GLN A 241 -7.85 -36.58 15.78
C GLN A 241 -6.51 -36.94 15.14
N ALA A 242 -5.55 -37.31 15.99
CA ALA A 242 -4.28 -37.84 15.50
C ALA A 242 -4.58 -39.16 14.77
N VAL A 243 -4.33 -39.21 13.46
CA VAL A 243 -4.43 -40.47 12.72
C VAL A 243 -3.11 -41.21 12.90
N SER A 244 -3.19 -42.41 13.49
CA SER A 244 -2.05 -43.31 13.60
C SER A 244 -1.67 -43.75 12.19
N ASP A 245 -0.40 -43.54 11.83
CA ASP A 245 0.15 -44.12 10.61
C ASP A 245 0.15 -45.66 10.74
N PRO A 246 -0.60 -46.40 9.92
CA PRO A 246 -0.66 -47.86 9.99
C PRO A 246 0.63 -48.54 9.51
N THR A 247 1.54 -47.78 8.89
CA THR A 247 2.80 -48.28 8.34
C THR A 247 3.88 -48.47 9.40
N VAL A 248 3.67 -47.97 10.62
CA VAL A 248 4.61 -48.07 11.73
C VAL A 248 4.38 -49.37 12.50
N GLU A 249 5.41 -50.22 12.56
CA GLU A 249 5.40 -51.47 13.31
C GLU A 249 5.17 -51.26 14.82
N ASP A 250 4.45 -52.17 15.46
CA ASP A 250 4.11 -52.07 16.89
C ASP A 250 5.33 -52.20 17.82
N SER A 251 6.39 -52.89 17.38
CA SER A 251 7.69 -52.96 18.05
C SER A 251 8.33 -51.57 18.15
N LEU A 252 8.42 -50.87 17.02
CA LEU A 252 8.98 -49.53 16.93
C LEU A 252 8.15 -48.50 17.71
N LYS A 253 6.81 -48.61 17.71
CA LYS A 253 5.94 -47.76 18.55
C LYS A 253 6.26 -47.89 20.03
N LYS A 254 6.49 -49.12 20.52
CA LYS A 254 6.85 -49.37 21.93
C LYS A 254 8.22 -48.78 22.28
N GLU A 255 9.19 -48.92 21.38
CA GLU A 255 10.52 -48.34 21.55
C GLU A 255 10.47 -46.81 21.58
N ILE A 256 9.77 -46.18 20.63
CA ILE A 256 9.55 -44.73 20.60
C ILE A 256 8.84 -44.28 21.88
N HIS A 257 7.81 -44.99 22.33
CA HIS A 257 7.10 -44.64 23.55
C HIS A 257 7.98 -44.72 24.80
N LEU A 258 8.82 -45.76 24.91
CA LEU A 258 9.76 -45.93 26.02
C LEU A 258 10.82 -44.82 26.01
N PHE A 259 11.40 -44.54 24.84
CA PHE A 259 12.34 -43.43 24.66
C PHE A 259 11.71 -42.09 25.06
N LEU A 260 10.52 -41.76 24.54
CA LEU A 260 9.85 -40.50 24.85
C LEU A 260 9.52 -40.39 26.34
N LYS A 261 9.10 -41.50 26.97
CA LYS A 261 8.84 -41.55 28.42
C LYS A 261 10.10 -41.22 29.22
N ASP A 262 11.20 -41.90 28.92
CA ASP A 262 12.47 -41.72 29.63
C ASP A 262 13.05 -40.33 29.36
N PHE A 263 12.99 -39.86 28.10
CA PHE A 263 13.40 -38.53 27.69
C PHE A 263 12.62 -37.44 28.43
N PHE A 264 11.28 -37.49 28.45
CA PHE A 264 10.47 -36.48 29.13
C PHE A 264 10.60 -36.53 30.66
N GLN A 265 11.03 -37.66 31.23
CA GLN A 265 11.34 -37.74 32.66
C GLN A 265 12.59 -36.92 33.03
N VAL A 266 13.59 -36.87 32.15
CA VAL A 266 14.83 -36.09 32.38
C VAL A 266 14.82 -34.70 31.75
N TYR A 267 13.94 -34.46 30.76
CA TYR A 267 13.88 -33.23 29.97
C TYR A 267 13.81 -31.92 30.77
N PRO A 268 12.97 -31.78 31.83
CA PRO A 268 12.89 -30.54 32.58
C PRO A 268 14.15 -30.19 33.38
N SER A 269 15.03 -31.17 33.61
CA SER A 269 16.21 -31.05 34.46
C SER A 269 17.53 -31.10 33.68
N LEU A 270 17.47 -31.42 32.39
CA LEU A 270 18.63 -31.57 31.51
C LEU A 270 19.29 -30.21 31.21
N LYS A 271 20.63 -30.18 31.22
CA LYS A 271 21.38 -29.01 30.74
C LYS A 271 21.44 -29.02 29.21
N ALA A 272 21.62 -27.84 28.61
CA ALA A 272 21.74 -27.70 27.15
C ALA A 272 22.90 -28.53 26.54
N SER A 273 23.97 -28.78 27.31
CA SER A 273 25.07 -29.65 26.90
C SER A 273 24.67 -31.13 26.81
N GLU A 274 23.72 -31.56 27.64
CA GLU A 274 23.27 -32.94 27.75
C GLU A 274 22.08 -33.22 26.79
N MET A 275 21.30 -32.20 26.43
CA MET A 275 20.24 -32.31 25.41
C MET A 275 20.74 -32.75 24.04
N LYS A 276 22.01 -32.45 23.70
CA LYS A 276 22.64 -32.85 22.43
C LYS A 276 22.73 -34.37 22.23
N TYR A 277 22.63 -35.16 23.29
CA TYR A 277 22.65 -36.62 23.19
C TYR A 277 21.28 -37.22 22.81
N TYR A 278 20.20 -36.46 22.97
CA TYR A 278 18.84 -36.92 22.69
C TYR A 278 18.26 -36.33 21.40
N VAL A 279 18.81 -35.21 20.93
CA VAL A 279 18.40 -34.54 19.70
C VAL A 279 19.52 -34.67 18.69
N LYS A 280 19.21 -35.21 17.50
CA LYS A 280 20.15 -35.24 16.38
C LYS A 280 20.43 -33.78 15.99
N GLY A 281 21.68 -33.34 16.19
CA GLY A 281 22.10 -32.00 15.78
C GLY A 281 22.08 -31.83 14.27
N GLU A 282 21.61 -30.66 13.82
CA GLU A 282 22.08 -30.06 12.57
C GLU A 282 23.36 -29.26 12.84
#